data_AF-A0A512N2L7-F1
#
_entry.id   AF-A0A512N2L7-F1
#
_cell.length_a   1.000
_cell.length_b   1.000
_cell.length_c   1.000
_cell.angle_alpha   90.00
_cell.angle_beta   90.00
_cell.angle_gamma   90.00
#
_symmetry.space_group_name_H-M   'P 1'
#
loop_
_entity.id
_entity.type
_entity.pdbx_description
1 polymer ?
#
loop_
_entity_poly.entity_id
_entity_poly.type
_entity_poly.pdbx_seq_one_letter_code
_entity_poly.pdbx_strand_id
1 'polypeptide(L)' 'MADIVQDPRLTDRDLSAHQQTFHGFSKLILFAILHIGLVLGCLALAFLGNAPVIATLLGVGGTLALLAVFAIT' A
#
# COMPACT_ATOMS: atom_id res chain seq x y z
N MET A 1 21.01 -18.26 -34.00
CA MET A 1 19.83 -18.18 -33.11
C MET A 1 20.13 -17.19 -31.99
N ALA A 2 20.31 -15.91 -32.36
CA ALA A 2 20.63 -14.81 -31.43
C ALA A 2 19.90 -13.50 -31.81
N ASP A 3 19.24 -13.45 -32.98
CA ASP A 3 18.54 -12.25 -33.49
C ASP A 3 17.22 -11.91 -32.78
N ILE A 4 16.74 -12.74 -31.84
CA ILE A 4 15.53 -12.43 -31.05
C ILE A 4 15.82 -11.58 -29.80
N VAL A 5 17.10 -11.38 -29.45
CA VAL A 5 17.51 -10.73 -28.18
C VAL A 5 17.64 -9.21 -28.31
N GLN A 6 17.61 -8.67 -29.51
CA GLN A 6 17.90 -7.25 -29.76
C GLN A 6 16.81 -6.57 -30.58
N ASP A 7 15.55 -6.91 -30.33
CA ASP A 7 14.42 -6.15 -30.84
C ASP A 7 14.08 -5.06 -29.81
N PRO A 8 14.47 -3.79 -30.02
CA PRO A 8 14.26 -2.71 -29.04
C PRO A 8 12.78 -2.57 -28.64
N ARG A 9 11.86 -2.98 -29.52
CA ARG A 9 10.42 -2.97 -29.24
C ARG A 9 9.95 -4.05 -28.27
N LEU A 10 10.64 -5.18 -28.17
CA LEU A 10 10.39 -6.19 -27.14
C LEU A 10 10.92 -5.70 -25.80
N THR A 11 12.13 -5.14 -25.77
CA THR A 11 12.74 -4.56 -24.56
C THR A 11 11.91 -3.41 -24.00
N ASP A 12 11.40 -2.50 -24.84
CA ASP A 12 10.51 -1.41 -24.40
C ASP A 12 9.19 -1.93 -23.82
N ARG A 13 8.63 -3.02 -24.39
CA ARG A 13 7.41 -3.66 -23.87
C ARG A 13 7.64 -4.30 -22.51
N ASP A 14 8.74 -5.03 -22.33
CA ASP A 14 9.09 -5.65 -21.05
C ASP A 14 9.36 -4.59 -19.97
N LEU A 15 10.01 -3.47 -20.33
CA LEU A 15 10.20 -2.33 -19.43
C LEU A 15 8.87 -1.71 -18.99
N SER A 16 7.93 -1.52 -19.92
CA SER A 16 6.60 -0.98 -19.61
C SER A 16 5.77 -1.91 -18.71
N ALA A 17 5.84 -3.23 -18.94
CA ALA A 17 5.16 -4.23 -18.12
C ALA A 17 5.75 -4.30 -16.70
N HIS A 18 7.07 -4.18 -16.58
CA HIS A 18 7.73 -4.07 -15.27
C HIS A 18 7.33 -2.79 -14.54
N GLN A 19 7.32 -1.62 -15.20
CA GLN A 19 6.88 -0.37 -14.59
C GLN A 19 5.44 -0.45 -14.05
N GLN A 20 4.53 -1.04 -14.82
CA GLN A 20 3.13 -1.17 -14.42
C GLN A 20 2.97 -2.05 -13.16
N THR A 21 3.75 -3.13 -13.07
CA THR A 21 3.77 -4.01 -11.90
C THR A 21 4.37 -3.29 -10.68
N PHE A 22 5.48 -2.57 -10.85
CA PHE A 22 6.10 -1.78 -9.80
C PHE A 22 5.17 -0.69 -9.25
N HIS A 23 4.36 -0.08 -10.12
CA HIS A 23 3.42 0.96 -9.70
C HIS A 23 2.31 0.39 -8.79
N GLY A 24 1.75 -0.77 -9.15
CA GLY A 24 0.79 -1.48 -8.31
C GLY A 24 1.40 -1.93 -6.98
N PHE A 25 2.61 -2.48 -7.00
CA PHE A 25 3.32 -2.91 -5.81
C PHE A 25 3.66 -1.74 -4.86
N SER A 26 4.12 -0.62 -5.41
CA SER A 26 4.43 0.59 -4.63
C SER A 26 3.20 1.13 -3.90
N LYS A 27 2.03 1.10 -4.55
CA LYS A 27 0.75 1.44 -3.92
C LYS A 27 0.41 0.52 -2.75
N LEU A 28 0.58 -0.80 -2.93
CA LEU A 28 0.35 -1.78 -1.88
C LEU A 28 1.29 -1.58 -0.69
N ILE A 29 2.55 -1.26 -0.94
CA ILE A 29 3.52 -0.94 0.12
C ILE A 29 3.10 0.32 0.89
N LEU A 30 2.72 1.38 0.17
CA LEU A 30 2.30 2.64 0.80
C LEU A 30 1.07 2.43 1.68
N PHE A 31 0.11 1.64 1.20
CA PHE A 31 -1.04 1.20 1.99
C PHE A 31 -0.62 0.39 3.22
N ALA A 32 0.27 -0.59 3.05
CA ALA A 32 0.75 -1.43 4.14
C ALA A 32 1.44 -0.61 5.24
N ILE A 33 2.35 0.30 4.89
CA ILE A 33 3.06 1.15 5.86
C ILE A 33 2.07 2.05 6.62
N LEU A 34 1.14 2.67 5.90
CA LEU A 34 0.16 3.56 6.49
C LEU A 34 -0.83 2.80 7.40
N HIS A 35 -1.21 1.58 7.01
CA HIS A 35 -2.03 0.68 7.81
C HIS A 35 -1.31 0.20 9.08
N ILE A 36 -0.04 -0.23 8.96
CA ILE A 36 0.79 -0.61 10.10
C ILE A 36 0.94 0.58 11.07
N GLY A 37 1.22 1.78 10.56
CA GLY A 37 1.33 3.00 11.36
C GLY A 37 0.03 3.31 12.12
N LEU A 38 -1.12 3.15 11.48
CA LEU A 38 -2.42 3.30 12.13
C LEU A 38 -2.64 2.26 13.22
N VAL A 39 -2.33 0.98 12.96
CA VAL A 39 -2.46 -0.09 13.97
C VAL A 39 -1.57 0.18 15.18
N LEU A 40 -0.31 0.58 14.96
CA LEU A 40 0.60 0.97 16.05
C LEU A 40 0.06 2.18 16.83
N GLY A 41 -0.46 3.19 16.14
CA GLY A 41 -1.09 4.35 16.78
C GLY A 41 -2.31 3.95 17.63
N CYS A 42 -3.17 3.09 17.11
CA CYS A 42 -4.34 2.57 17.81
C CYS A 42 -3.94 1.76 19.06
N LEU A 43 -2.92 0.92 18.95
CA LEU A 43 -2.37 0.15 20.07
C LEU A 43 -1.76 1.08 21.14
N ALA A 44 -1.05 2.12 20.71
CA ALA A 44 -0.46 3.13 21.60
C ALA A 44 -1.55 3.91 22.35
N LEU A 45 -2.62 4.35 21.68
CA LEU A 45 -3.75 5.03 22.33
C LEU A 45 -4.51 4.11 23.29
N ALA A 46 -4.65 2.82 22.95
CA ALA A 46 -5.30 1.84 23.82
C ALA A 46 -4.51 1.66 25.14
N PHE A 47 -3.18 1.62 25.06
CA PHE A 47 -2.32 1.53 26.24
C PHE A 47 -2.20 2.83 27.03
N LEU A 48 -2.18 3.99 26.35
CA LEU A 48 -1.93 5.29 26.99
C LEU A 48 -3.19 5.91 27.63
N GLY A 49 -4.39 5.59 27.12
CA GLY A 49 -5.63 6.27 27.51
C GLY A 49 -6.57 5.52 28.47
N ASN A 50 -6.38 4.21 28.70
CA ASN A 50 -7.37 3.35 29.40
C ASN A 50 -8.81 3.45 28.83
N ALA A 51 -8.95 3.94 27.60
CA ALA A 51 -10.21 4.19 26.91
C ALA A 51 -10.25 3.34 25.63
N PRO A 52 -10.46 2.01 25.75
CA PRO A 52 -10.41 1.09 24.62
C PRO A 52 -11.44 1.44 23.54
N VAL A 53 -12.53 2.11 23.90
CA VAL A 53 -13.60 2.53 22.98
C VAL A 53 -13.15 3.62 22.01
N ILE A 54 -12.33 4.58 22.45
CA ILE A 54 -11.83 5.65 21.56
C ILE A 54 -10.76 5.08 20.63
N ALA A 55 -9.92 4.18 21.15
CA ALA A 55 -8.93 3.47 20.35
C ALA A 55 -9.62 2.63 19.25
N THR A 56 -10.64 1.83 19.58
CA THR A 56 -11.35 1.02 18.58
C THR A 56 -12.09 1.89 17.55
N LEU A 57 -12.73 2.98 17.97
CA LEU A 57 -13.42 3.88 17.04
C LEU A 57 -12.43 4.51 16.05
N LEU A 58 -11.25 4.92 16.53
CA LEU A 58 -10.22 5.55 15.72
C LEU A 58 -9.45 4.53 14.86
N GLY A 59 -9.27 3.29 15.33
CA GLY A 59 -8.68 2.19 14.58
C GLY A 59 -9.59 1.66 13.47
N VAL A 60 -10.88 1.45 13.76
CA VAL A 60 -11.89 1.04 12.76
C VAL A 60 -12.14 2.16 11.77
N GLY A 61 -12.33 3.40 12.25
CA GLY A 61 -12.52 4.58 11.40
C GLY A 61 -11.29 4.86 10.52
N GLY A 62 -10.09 4.76 11.08
CA GLY A 62 -8.85 4.92 10.32
C GLY A 62 -8.65 3.81 9.29
N THR A 63 -9.01 2.57 9.60
CA THR A 63 -8.87 1.45 8.64
C THR A 63 -9.83 1.63 7.47
N LEU A 64 -11.07 2.06 7.75
CA LEU A 64 -12.05 2.42 6.72
C LEU A 64 -11.58 3.60 5.87
N ALA A 65 -11.00 4.64 6.49
CA ALA A 65 -10.45 5.79 5.77
C ALA A 65 -9.27 5.38 4.87
N LEU A 66 -8.39 4.49 5.34
CA LEU A 66 -7.29 3.96 4.56
C LEU A 66 -7.77 3.13 3.37
N LEU A 67 -8.75 2.26 3.59
CA LEU A 67 -9.37 1.48 2.52
C LEU A 67 -10.04 2.39 1.48
N ALA A 68 -10.73 3.44 1.93
CA ALA A 68 -11.34 4.43 1.03
C ALA A 68 -10.26 5.15 0.20
N VAL A 69 -9.22 5.69 0.83
CA VAL A 69 -8.12 6.35 0.12
C VAL A 69 -7.45 5.40 -0.87
N PHE A 70 -7.22 4.14 -0.48
CA PHE A 70 -6.63 3.13 -1.35
C PHE A 70 -7.53 2.75 -2.53
N ALA A 71 -8.84 2.74 -2.35
CA ALA A 71 -9.79 2.47 -3.43
C ALA A 71 -9.93 3.63 -4.42
N ILE A 72 -9.74 4.87 -3.96
CA ILE A 72 -9.88 6.08 -4.78
C ILE A 72 -8.58 6.40 -5.52
N THR A 73 -7.44 6.18 -4.87
CA THR A 73 -6.11 6.49 -5.42
C THR A 73 -5.74 5.45 -6.45
#